data_AF-A0A5J4PNC8-F1
#
_entry.id   AF-A0A5J4PNC8-F1
#
_cell.length_a   1.000
_cell.length_b   1.000
_cell.length_c   1.000
_cell.angle_alpha   90.00
_cell.angle_beta   90.00
_cell.angle_gamma   90.00
#
_symmetry.space_group_name_H-M   'P 1'
#
loop_
_entity.id
_entity.type
_entity.pdbx_description
1 polymer ?
#
loop_
_entity_poly.entity_id
_entity_poly.type
_entity_poly.pdbx_seq_one_letter_code
_entity_poly.pdbx_strand_id
1 'polypeptide(L)'
;HKERTGIVPPADVDVILIAPKGSGTSLRTMFLEGRGLNSSYAVFQDATSNAWNRVVALGIGVGSGYLFETTFKREVYSDLTGERGTLMGAIQGLLLAQYEVLRENGHSPSEAFNETVEELTQSLMPLFAKKGMDWMYANCSTTAQRGALDWMKPFHDATKPVFEKLYNEVKEGNEAQRSIDSNSKPDYRERLEAELKSLRESEMWQTGAVVRTLRPENN
;
A
#
# COMPACT_ATOMS: atom_id res chain seq x y z
N HIS A 1 19.42 7.49 12.24
CA HIS A 1 18.08 7.64 12.86
C HIS A 1 18.15 8.55 14.09
N LYS A 2 19.02 8.29 15.08
CA LYS A 2 19.18 9.14 16.29
C LYS A 2 19.45 10.61 15.95
N GLU A 3 20.40 10.87 15.06
CA GLU A 3 20.74 12.23 14.63
C GLU A 3 19.62 12.95 13.87
N ARG A 4 18.73 12.22 13.17
CA ARG A 4 17.65 12.80 12.36
C ARG A 4 16.34 12.98 13.13
N THR A 5 16.06 12.09 14.08
CA THR A 5 14.77 12.05 14.81
C THR A 5 14.88 12.53 16.25
N GLY A 6 16.08 12.56 16.83
CA GLY A 6 16.29 12.82 18.25
C GLY A 6 15.81 11.71 19.18
N ILE A 7 15.22 10.63 18.66
CA ILE A 7 14.68 9.55 19.49
C ILE A 7 15.81 8.62 19.92
N VAL A 8 16.15 8.68 21.20
CA VAL A 8 17.11 7.79 21.86
C VAL A 8 16.42 7.18 23.09
N PRO A 9 16.01 5.90 23.03
CA PRO A 9 15.36 5.26 24.17
C PRO A 9 16.37 5.10 25.33
N PRO A 10 15.94 5.30 26.60
CA PRO A 10 16.73 4.93 27.77
C PRO A 10 17.11 3.45 27.76
N ALA A 11 18.21 3.07 28.42
CA ALA A 11 18.69 1.68 28.41
C ALA A 11 17.84 0.72 29.25
N ASP A 12 16.99 1.25 30.12
CA ASP A 12 16.16 0.52 31.09
C ASP A 12 14.70 0.32 30.63
N VAL A 13 14.37 0.67 29.38
CA VAL A 13 13.02 0.46 28.81
C VAL A 13 13.03 -0.63 27.73
N ASP A 14 11.93 -1.36 27.59
CA ASP A 14 11.76 -2.20 26.39
C ASP A 14 11.40 -1.31 25.19
N VAL A 15 11.90 -1.68 24.00
CA VAL A 15 11.56 -1.03 22.73
C VAL A 15 11.10 -2.11 21.77
N ILE A 16 9.80 -2.11 21.49
CA ILE A 16 9.13 -3.11 20.68
C ILE A 16 8.32 -2.45 19.56
N LEU A 17 7.99 -3.23 18.53
CA LEU A 17 7.19 -2.81 17.39
C LEU A 17 6.13 -3.87 17.09
N ILE A 18 4.89 -3.42 16.86
CA ILE A 18 3.85 -4.17 16.16
C ILE A 18 3.40 -3.30 14.99
N ALA A 19 3.54 -3.82 13.77
CA ALA A 19 3.19 -3.12 12.54
C ALA A 19 2.18 -3.94 11.73
N PRO A 20 0.86 -3.67 11.89
CA PRO A 20 -0.18 -4.23 11.05
C PRO A 20 0.00 -3.85 9.58
N LYS A 21 -0.13 -4.82 8.68
CA LYS A 21 0.09 -4.64 7.25
C LYS A 21 -1.18 -4.24 6.52
N GLY A 22 -1.64 -3.03 6.82
CA GLY A 22 -2.80 -2.38 6.21
C GLY A 22 -3.17 -1.07 6.92
N SER A 23 -4.18 -0.38 6.40
CA SER A 23 -4.63 0.89 6.99
C SER A 23 -5.27 0.68 8.36
N GLY A 24 -5.23 1.71 9.22
CA GLY A 24 -5.90 1.69 10.52
C GLY A 24 -7.41 1.42 10.40
N THR A 25 -8.06 1.96 9.36
CA THR A 25 -9.47 1.67 9.05
C THR A 25 -9.70 0.19 8.77
N SER A 26 -8.83 -0.44 7.96
CA SER A 26 -8.94 -1.86 7.64
C SER A 26 -8.70 -2.73 8.87
N LEU A 27 -7.70 -2.40 9.68
CA LEU A 27 -7.42 -3.09 10.94
C LEU A 27 -8.64 -3.10 11.84
N ARG A 28 -9.26 -1.93 12.07
CA ARG A 28 -10.43 -1.82 12.93
C ARG A 28 -11.64 -2.55 12.35
N THR A 29 -11.89 -2.42 11.04
CA THR A 29 -13.01 -3.06 10.37
C THR A 29 -12.90 -4.58 10.48
N MET A 30 -11.74 -5.14 10.12
CA MET A 30 -11.51 -6.58 10.22
C MET A 30 -11.59 -7.09 11.65
N PHE A 31 -11.06 -6.35 12.63
CA PHE A 31 -11.18 -6.70 14.05
C PHE A 31 -12.65 -6.88 14.46
N LEU A 32 -13.51 -5.94 14.06
CA LEU A 32 -14.95 -5.99 14.35
C LEU A 32 -15.67 -7.14 13.64
N GLU A 33 -15.18 -7.55 12.47
CA GLU A 33 -15.65 -8.73 11.74
C GLU A 33 -15.13 -10.07 12.32
N GLY A 34 -14.37 -10.05 13.41
CA GLY A 34 -13.72 -11.25 13.96
C GLY A 34 -12.57 -11.78 13.09
N ARG A 35 -12.03 -10.92 12.22
CA ARG A 35 -10.88 -11.17 11.34
C ARG A 35 -9.69 -10.34 11.81
N GLY A 36 -8.53 -10.54 11.19
CA GLY A 36 -7.33 -9.80 11.53
C GLY A 36 -6.44 -9.56 10.32
N LEU A 37 -5.73 -8.43 10.32
CA LEU A 37 -4.59 -8.22 9.42
C LEU A 37 -3.38 -8.98 9.93
N ASN A 38 -2.47 -9.34 9.03
CA ASN A 38 -1.16 -9.84 9.44
C ASN A 38 -0.33 -8.67 9.96
N SER A 39 0.47 -8.91 10.99
CA SER A 39 1.37 -7.89 11.54
C SER A 39 2.79 -8.43 11.64
N SER A 40 3.77 -7.58 11.34
CA SER A 40 5.15 -7.87 11.69
C SER A 40 5.43 -7.39 13.11
N TYR A 41 6.28 -8.10 13.85
CA TYR A 41 6.76 -7.66 15.15
C TYR A 41 8.28 -7.56 15.21
N ALA A 42 8.81 -6.68 16.06
CA ALA A 42 10.25 -6.61 16.34
C ALA A 42 10.50 -6.22 17.80
N VAL A 43 11.58 -6.75 18.38
CA VAL A 43 12.16 -6.30 19.64
C VAL A 43 13.48 -5.63 19.33
N PHE A 44 13.57 -4.32 19.57
CA PHE A 44 14.81 -3.55 19.41
C PHE A 44 15.64 -3.53 20.68
N GLN A 45 14.99 -3.44 21.84
CA GLN A 45 15.61 -3.46 23.15
C GLN A 45 14.73 -4.25 24.12
N ASP A 46 15.33 -5.17 24.87
CA ASP A 46 14.68 -5.95 25.93
C ASP A 46 15.39 -5.69 27.25
N ALA A 47 14.99 -4.64 27.96
CA ALA A 47 15.59 -4.25 29.23
C ALA A 47 15.06 -5.10 30.39
N THR A 48 13.87 -5.69 30.22
CA THR A 48 13.15 -6.40 31.28
C THR A 48 13.18 -7.92 31.15
N SER A 49 13.78 -8.46 30.08
CA SER A 49 13.71 -9.88 29.71
C SER A 49 12.28 -10.38 29.42
N ASN A 50 11.37 -9.46 29.09
CA ASN A 50 9.95 -9.75 28.86
C ASN A 50 9.36 -9.00 27.64
N ALA A 51 10.20 -8.32 26.85
CA ALA A 51 9.76 -7.56 25.68
C ALA A 51 9.02 -8.42 24.65
N TRP A 52 9.46 -9.67 24.46
CA TRP A 52 8.83 -10.60 23.53
C TRP A 52 7.38 -10.96 23.94
N ASN A 53 7.14 -11.26 25.21
CA ASN A 53 5.78 -11.54 25.69
C ASN A 53 4.88 -10.31 25.53
N ARG A 54 5.41 -9.10 25.78
CA ARG A 54 4.68 -7.84 25.60
C ARG A 54 4.31 -7.60 24.14
N VAL A 55 5.25 -7.79 23.22
CA VAL A 55 5.01 -7.53 21.80
C VAL A 55 3.99 -8.51 21.22
N VAL A 56 4.07 -9.80 21.57
CA VAL A 56 3.10 -10.81 21.14
C VAL A 56 1.71 -10.52 21.74
N ALA A 57 1.64 -10.22 23.05
CA ALA A 57 0.37 -9.87 23.69
C ALA A 57 -0.29 -8.64 23.05
N LEU A 58 0.51 -7.61 22.72
CA LEU A 58 0.03 -6.44 22.00
C LEU A 58 -0.49 -6.81 20.60
N GLY A 59 0.26 -7.63 19.85
CA GLY A 59 -0.13 -8.11 18.53
C GLY A 59 -1.48 -8.85 18.53
N ILE A 60 -1.70 -9.72 19.51
CA ILE A 60 -2.98 -10.40 19.72
C ILE A 60 -4.07 -9.38 20.11
N GLY A 61 -3.75 -8.46 21.03
CA GLY A 61 -4.70 -7.46 21.52
C GLY A 61 -5.24 -6.51 20.45
N VAL A 62 -4.43 -6.18 19.44
CA VAL A 62 -4.87 -5.38 18.28
C VAL A 62 -5.57 -6.21 17.19
N GLY A 63 -5.71 -7.52 17.41
CA GLY A 63 -6.35 -8.49 16.50
C GLY A 63 -5.53 -8.81 15.26
N SER A 64 -4.22 -8.99 15.42
CA SER A 64 -3.40 -9.53 14.33
C SER A 64 -3.80 -10.98 14.07
N GLY A 65 -4.16 -11.31 12.83
CA GLY A 65 -4.52 -12.68 12.44
C GLY A 65 -3.30 -13.62 12.41
N TYR A 66 -2.13 -13.05 12.15
CA TYR A 66 -0.84 -13.73 12.15
C TYR A 66 0.27 -12.75 12.52
N LEU A 67 1.23 -13.20 13.33
CA LEU A 67 2.41 -12.44 13.73
C LEU A 67 3.67 -13.07 13.12
N PHE A 68 4.50 -12.25 12.49
CA PHE A 68 5.81 -12.69 11.98
C PHE A 68 6.93 -11.77 12.41
N GLU A 69 8.09 -12.36 12.70
CA GLU A 69 9.23 -11.61 13.21
C GLU A 69 9.95 -10.81 12.11
N THR A 70 10.39 -9.62 12.47
CA THR A 70 11.26 -8.76 11.66
C THR A 70 12.23 -8.00 12.56
N THR A 71 13.02 -7.10 11.95
CA THR A 71 13.80 -6.10 12.68
C THR A 71 13.28 -4.72 12.32
N PHE A 72 13.50 -3.72 13.18
CA PHE A 72 13.16 -2.32 12.87
C PHE A 72 13.70 -1.87 11.51
N LYS A 73 14.93 -2.27 11.17
CA LYS A 73 15.55 -1.93 9.88
C LYS A 73 14.82 -2.58 8.70
N ARG A 74 14.52 -3.88 8.79
CA ARG A 74 13.82 -4.61 7.71
C ARG A 74 12.41 -4.08 7.53
N GLU A 75 11.72 -3.83 8.64
CA GLU A 75 10.37 -3.27 8.66
C GLU A 75 10.35 -1.93 7.93
N VAL A 76 11.14 -0.94 8.39
CA VAL A 76 11.23 0.39 7.77
C VAL A 76 11.55 0.31 6.28
N TYR A 77 12.51 -0.54 5.88
CA TYR A 77 12.87 -0.65 4.47
C TYR A 77 11.74 -1.24 3.63
N SER A 78 11.11 -2.31 4.10
CA SER A 78 10.02 -2.97 3.39
C SER A 78 8.76 -2.11 3.34
N ASP A 79 8.43 -1.43 4.43
CA ASP A 79 7.19 -0.67 4.61
C ASP A 79 7.22 0.61 3.77
N LEU A 80 8.27 1.43 3.93
CA LEU A 80 8.43 2.66 3.15
C LEU A 80 8.56 2.41 1.65
N THR A 81 9.19 1.29 1.25
CA THR A 81 9.23 0.87 -0.16
C THR A 81 7.86 0.39 -0.64
N GLY A 82 7.10 -0.32 0.20
CA GLY A 82 5.78 -0.84 -0.13
C GLY A 82 4.75 0.26 -0.38
N GLU A 83 4.65 1.22 0.53
CA GLU A 83 3.66 2.32 0.44
C GLU A 83 3.92 3.24 -0.76
N ARG A 84 5.19 3.63 -0.98
CA ARG A 84 5.58 4.41 -2.18
C ARG A 84 5.51 3.58 -3.45
N GLY A 85 5.68 2.28 -3.32
CA GLY A 85 5.62 1.30 -4.40
C GLY A 85 4.20 0.81 -4.66
N THR A 86 4.04 -0.51 -4.72
CA THR A 86 2.81 -1.17 -5.17
C THR A 86 1.56 -0.80 -4.36
N LEU A 87 1.70 -0.44 -3.07
CA LEU A 87 0.53 -0.27 -2.21
C LEU A 87 -0.18 1.07 -2.39
N MET A 88 0.52 2.13 -2.83
CA MET A 88 -0.10 3.44 -3.08
C MET A 88 0.44 4.11 -4.35
N GLY A 89 1.74 4.44 -4.39
CA GLY A 89 2.30 5.27 -5.46
C GLY A 89 2.25 4.62 -6.84
N ALA A 90 2.78 3.39 -6.97
CA ALA A 90 2.86 2.71 -8.26
C ALA A 90 1.47 2.33 -8.81
N ILE A 91 0.54 1.90 -7.94
CA ILE A 91 -0.80 1.54 -8.39
C ILE A 91 -1.58 2.77 -8.87
N GLN A 92 -1.48 3.91 -8.19
CA GLN A 92 -2.08 5.16 -8.64
C GLN A 92 -1.52 5.58 -10.01
N GLY A 93 -0.19 5.53 -10.17
CA GLY A 93 0.46 5.89 -11.44
C GLY A 93 0.06 4.97 -12.60
N LEU A 94 0.01 3.66 -12.37
CA LEU A 94 -0.36 2.68 -13.40
C LEU A 94 -1.81 2.88 -13.87
N LEU A 95 -2.73 3.02 -12.92
CA LEU A 95 -4.16 3.18 -13.22
C LEU A 95 -4.42 4.52 -13.93
N LEU A 96 -3.79 5.60 -13.48
CA LEU A 96 -3.93 6.91 -14.10
C LEU A 96 -3.40 6.92 -15.53
N ALA A 97 -2.20 6.37 -15.76
CA ALA A 97 -1.60 6.35 -17.10
C ALA A 97 -2.46 5.58 -18.10
N GLN A 98 -3.01 4.42 -17.72
CA GLN A 98 -3.91 3.67 -18.59
C GLN A 98 -5.22 4.43 -18.83
N TYR A 99 -5.80 5.04 -17.80
CA TYR A 99 -7.01 5.86 -17.92
C TYR A 99 -6.79 7.00 -18.92
N GLU A 100 -5.70 7.76 -18.79
CA GLU A 100 -5.34 8.87 -19.69
C GLU A 100 -5.20 8.40 -21.14
N VAL A 101 -4.46 7.31 -21.40
CA VAL A 101 -4.30 6.78 -22.76
C VAL A 101 -5.64 6.37 -23.38
N LEU A 102 -6.53 5.74 -22.61
CA LEU A 102 -7.87 5.41 -23.12
C LEU A 102 -8.68 6.68 -23.44
N ARG A 103 -8.65 7.69 -22.56
CA ARG A 103 -9.35 8.96 -22.77
C ARG A 103 -8.84 9.72 -23.98
N GLU A 104 -7.53 9.75 -24.17
CA GLU A 104 -6.87 10.37 -25.33
C GLU A 104 -7.25 9.69 -26.65
N ASN A 105 -7.60 8.41 -26.61
CA ASN A 105 -8.04 7.63 -27.77
C ASN A 105 -9.57 7.57 -27.93
N GLY A 106 -10.32 8.45 -27.24
CA GLY A 106 -11.74 8.67 -27.47
C GLY A 106 -12.67 7.74 -26.68
N HIS A 107 -12.15 6.91 -25.79
CA HIS A 107 -13.00 6.15 -24.86
C HIS A 107 -13.71 7.09 -23.88
N SER A 108 -14.95 6.80 -23.53
CA SER A 108 -15.69 7.56 -22.52
C SER A 108 -15.03 7.46 -21.13
N PRO A 109 -15.29 8.41 -20.20
CA PRO A 109 -14.82 8.31 -18.83
C PRO A 109 -15.20 6.98 -18.16
N SER A 110 -16.45 6.54 -18.33
CA SER A 110 -16.95 5.30 -17.73
C SER A 110 -16.25 4.06 -18.30
N GLU A 111 -16.01 3.99 -19.60
CA GLU A 111 -15.27 2.87 -20.20
C GLU A 111 -13.84 2.83 -19.67
N ALA A 112 -13.14 3.97 -19.69
CA ALA A 112 -11.77 4.05 -19.20
C ALA A 112 -11.65 3.69 -17.70
N PHE A 113 -12.61 4.11 -16.87
CA PHE A 113 -12.64 3.73 -15.45
C PHE A 113 -12.93 2.23 -15.25
N ASN A 114 -13.83 1.66 -16.07
CA ASN A 114 -14.16 0.23 -15.98
C ASN A 114 -12.98 -0.67 -16.34
N GLU A 115 -12.29 -0.34 -17.44
CA GLU A 115 -11.11 -1.05 -17.96
C GLU A 115 -9.82 -0.81 -17.14
N THR A 116 -9.91 -0.07 -16.03
CA THR A 116 -8.78 0.21 -15.13
C THR A 116 -9.09 -0.20 -13.69
N VAL A 117 -9.97 0.53 -13.02
CA VAL A 117 -10.20 0.38 -11.57
C VAL A 117 -11.32 -0.62 -11.28
N GLU A 118 -12.43 -0.52 -12.00
CA GLU A 118 -13.64 -1.28 -11.64
C GLU A 118 -13.43 -2.78 -11.83
N GLU A 119 -13.04 -3.22 -13.04
CA GLU A 119 -12.86 -4.63 -13.33
C GLU A 119 -11.69 -5.23 -12.54
N LEU A 120 -10.61 -4.47 -12.37
CA LEU A 120 -9.48 -4.89 -11.54
C LEU A 120 -9.91 -5.15 -10.11
N THR A 121 -10.63 -4.22 -9.47
CA THR A 121 -10.94 -4.30 -8.04
C THR A 121 -12.12 -5.22 -7.72
N GLN A 122 -13.13 -5.28 -8.60
CA GLN A 122 -14.33 -6.09 -8.37
C GLN A 122 -14.17 -7.54 -8.84
N SER A 123 -13.38 -7.79 -9.88
CA SER A 123 -13.24 -9.12 -10.48
C SER A 123 -11.86 -9.73 -10.26
N LEU A 124 -10.81 -9.07 -10.75
CA LEU A 124 -9.49 -9.70 -10.87
C LEU A 124 -8.72 -9.79 -9.54
N MET A 125 -8.77 -8.72 -8.73
CA MET A 125 -8.14 -8.68 -7.41
C MET A 125 -8.65 -9.78 -6.47
N PRO A 126 -9.98 -10.01 -6.33
CA PRO A 126 -10.48 -11.14 -5.57
C PRO A 126 -9.93 -12.50 -5.99
N LEU A 127 -9.70 -12.72 -7.29
CA LEU A 127 -9.16 -13.99 -7.79
C LEU A 127 -7.71 -14.20 -7.36
N PHE A 128 -6.82 -13.23 -7.62
CA PHE A 128 -5.42 -13.40 -7.25
C PHE A 128 -5.20 -13.34 -5.73
N ALA A 129 -6.01 -12.57 -4.99
CA ALA A 129 -5.95 -12.54 -3.54
C ALA A 129 -6.35 -13.89 -2.93
N LYS A 130 -7.30 -14.60 -3.55
CA LYS A 130 -7.80 -15.89 -3.05
C LYS A 130 -6.86 -17.05 -3.36
N LYS A 131 -6.24 -17.09 -4.55
CA LYS A 131 -5.50 -18.27 -5.03
C LYS A 131 -4.24 -17.99 -5.84
N GLY A 132 -3.84 -16.73 -6.01
CA GLY A 132 -2.65 -16.36 -6.77
C GLY A 132 -2.92 -15.96 -8.23
N MET A 133 -1.88 -15.40 -8.86
CA MET A 133 -1.94 -14.85 -10.22
C MET A 133 -2.20 -15.92 -11.29
N ASP A 134 -1.68 -17.14 -11.08
CA ASP A 134 -1.91 -18.29 -11.94
C ASP A 134 -3.40 -18.68 -11.97
N TRP A 135 -4.05 -18.68 -10.80
CA TRP A 135 -5.50 -18.92 -10.72
C TRP A 135 -6.29 -17.82 -11.42
N MET A 136 -5.92 -16.55 -11.24
CA MET A 136 -6.57 -15.44 -11.96
C MET A 136 -6.46 -15.64 -13.48
N TYR A 137 -5.26 -15.94 -14.00
CA TYR A 137 -5.06 -16.14 -15.44
C TYR A 137 -5.86 -17.34 -15.97
N ALA A 138 -5.85 -18.46 -15.25
CA ALA A 138 -6.59 -19.67 -15.63
C ALA A 138 -8.12 -19.46 -15.69
N ASN A 139 -8.64 -18.42 -15.04
CA ASN A 139 -10.06 -18.07 -15.03
C ASN A 139 -10.39 -16.90 -15.99
N CYS A 140 -9.43 -16.44 -16.79
CA CYS A 140 -9.63 -15.45 -17.85
C CYS A 140 -9.66 -16.11 -19.24
N SER A 141 -10.14 -15.38 -20.26
CA SER A 141 -10.14 -15.87 -21.65
C SER A 141 -8.72 -16.12 -22.18
N THR A 142 -8.59 -16.99 -23.19
CA THR A 142 -7.29 -17.27 -23.83
C THR A 142 -6.64 -16.00 -24.38
N THR A 143 -7.44 -15.07 -24.92
CA THR A 143 -6.96 -13.77 -25.40
C THR A 143 -6.36 -12.93 -24.28
N ALA A 144 -7.05 -12.84 -23.13
CA ALA A 144 -6.56 -12.10 -21.96
C ALA A 144 -5.30 -12.75 -21.38
N GLN A 145 -5.25 -14.09 -21.29
CA GLN A 145 -4.06 -14.81 -20.82
C GLN A 145 -2.84 -14.53 -21.70
N ARG A 146 -2.98 -14.66 -23.02
CA ARG A 146 -1.88 -14.41 -23.97
C ARG A 146 -1.43 -12.95 -23.91
N GLY A 147 -2.37 -12.01 -23.95
CA GLY A 147 -2.07 -10.57 -23.88
C GLY A 147 -1.38 -10.19 -22.58
N ALA A 148 -1.85 -10.69 -21.43
CA ALA A 148 -1.23 -10.41 -20.15
C ALA A 148 0.21 -10.95 -20.08
N LEU A 149 0.47 -12.15 -20.62
CA LEU A 149 1.82 -12.71 -20.70
C LEU A 149 2.75 -11.92 -21.64
N ASP A 150 2.22 -11.42 -22.76
CA ASP A 150 2.99 -10.61 -23.72
C ASP A 150 3.39 -9.25 -23.14
N TRP A 151 2.47 -8.60 -22.43
CA TRP A 151 2.67 -7.26 -21.88
C TRP A 151 3.30 -7.23 -20.49
N MET A 152 3.30 -8.34 -19.74
CA MET A 152 3.93 -8.42 -18.42
C MET A 152 5.40 -7.99 -18.47
N LYS A 153 6.17 -8.47 -19.45
CA LYS A 153 7.60 -8.17 -19.55
C LYS A 153 7.88 -6.68 -19.80
N PRO A 154 7.26 -6.00 -20.79
CA PRO A 154 7.39 -4.56 -20.94
C PRO A 154 7.09 -3.76 -19.66
N PHE A 155 6.01 -4.07 -18.95
CA PHE A 155 5.67 -3.40 -17.69
C PHE A 155 6.68 -3.68 -16.57
N HIS A 156 7.13 -4.94 -16.45
CA HIS A 156 8.17 -5.29 -15.49
C HIS A 156 9.47 -4.53 -15.76
N ASP A 157 9.94 -4.55 -17.01
CA ASP A 157 11.23 -3.96 -17.38
C ASP A 157 11.21 -2.43 -17.27
N ALA A 158 10.04 -1.79 -17.45
CA ALA A 158 9.86 -0.36 -17.20
C ALA A 158 9.82 -0.01 -15.70
N THR A 159 9.19 -0.84 -14.87
CA THR A 159 8.95 -0.51 -13.45
C THR A 159 10.09 -0.99 -12.54
N LYS A 160 10.78 -2.07 -12.86
CA LYS A 160 11.86 -2.64 -12.04
C LYS A 160 12.95 -1.61 -11.69
N PRO A 161 13.49 -0.81 -12.63
CA PRO A 161 14.49 0.21 -12.30
C PRO A 161 13.95 1.31 -11.36
N VAL A 162 12.66 1.64 -11.47
CA VAL A 162 12.01 2.63 -10.60
C VAL A 162 11.91 2.08 -9.17
N PHE A 163 11.53 0.81 -9.01
CA PHE A 163 11.51 0.15 -7.70
C PHE A 163 12.91 0.02 -7.08
N GLU A 164 13.94 -0.27 -7.89
CA GLU A 164 15.32 -0.32 -7.42
C GLU A 164 15.80 1.05 -6.91
N LYS A 165 15.51 2.12 -7.68
CA LYS A 165 15.78 3.48 -7.24
C LYS A 165 15.05 3.80 -5.94
N LEU A 166 13.75 3.52 -5.85
CA LEU A 166 12.95 3.76 -4.65
C LEU A 166 13.54 3.04 -3.43
N TYR A 167 13.86 1.76 -3.54
CA TYR A 167 14.45 0.99 -2.44
C TYR A 167 15.79 1.58 -1.98
N ASN A 168 16.63 2.04 -2.92
CA ASN A 168 17.90 2.67 -2.59
C ASN A 168 17.71 4.01 -1.87
N GLU A 169 16.79 4.86 -2.32
CA GLU A 169 16.45 6.13 -1.64
C GLU A 169 15.93 5.90 -0.22
N VAL A 170 15.14 4.84 0.00
CA VAL A 170 14.70 4.42 1.34
C VAL A 170 15.87 3.94 2.18
N LYS A 171 16.74 3.08 1.63
CA LYS A 171 17.89 2.49 2.32
C LYS A 171 18.90 3.55 2.76
N GLU A 172 19.15 4.55 1.92
CA GLU A 172 20.00 5.72 2.20
C GLU A 172 19.33 6.71 3.17
N GLY A 173 18.02 6.54 3.40
CA GLY A 173 17.20 7.35 4.28
C GLY A 173 16.79 8.69 3.69
N ASN A 174 16.96 8.89 2.38
CA ASN A 174 16.54 10.11 1.70
C ASN A 174 15.03 10.30 1.82
N GLU A 175 14.25 9.22 1.63
CA GLU A 175 12.79 9.25 1.79
C GLU A 175 12.34 9.61 3.20
N ALA A 176 13.05 9.11 4.22
CA ALA A 176 12.77 9.49 5.61
C ALA A 176 13.07 10.98 5.84
N GLN A 177 14.17 11.50 5.29
CA GLN A 177 14.52 12.92 5.40
C GLN A 177 13.50 13.81 4.68
N ARG A 178 13.11 13.47 3.44
CA ARG A 178 12.05 14.19 2.69
C ARG A 178 10.76 14.25 3.50
N SER A 179 10.39 13.16 4.17
CA SER A 179 9.19 13.08 4.99
C SER A 179 9.29 14.00 6.20
N ILE A 180 10.41 13.96 6.94
CA ILE A 180 10.68 14.88 8.07
C ILE A 180 10.61 16.33 7.61
N ASP A 181 11.38 16.70 6.58
CA ASP A 181 11.48 18.07 6.08
C ASP A 181 10.13 18.61 5.60
N SER A 182 9.33 17.77 4.93
CA SER A 182 8.00 18.17 4.45
C SER A 182 7.01 18.33 5.59
N ASN A 183 6.96 17.38 6.53
CA ASN A 183 6.02 17.40 7.65
C ASN A 183 6.35 18.49 8.68
N SER A 184 7.60 18.97 8.73
CA SER A 184 8.01 20.08 9.61
C SER A 184 7.64 21.46 9.07
N LYS A 185 7.12 21.59 7.84
CA LYS A 185 6.69 22.89 7.31
C LYS A 185 5.39 23.35 7.99
N PRO A 186 5.27 24.63 8.39
CA PRO A 186 4.06 25.15 9.04
C PRO A 186 2.79 24.97 8.20
N ASP A 187 2.92 25.02 6.88
CA ASP A 187 1.82 24.91 5.91
C ASP A 187 1.67 23.49 5.32
N TYR A 188 2.35 22.49 5.89
CA TYR A 188 2.34 21.12 5.36
C TYR A 188 0.92 20.57 5.15
N ARG A 189 0.05 20.71 6.16
CA ARG A 189 -1.33 20.22 6.09
C ARG A 189 -2.13 20.90 4.98
N GLU A 190 -2.00 22.21 4.83
CA GLU A 190 -2.72 22.96 3.80
C GLU A 190 -2.30 22.53 2.39
N ARG A 191 -0.99 22.35 2.17
CA ARG A 191 -0.46 21.87 0.89
C ARG A 191 -0.89 20.43 0.58
N LEU A 192 -0.81 19.55 1.57
CA LEU A 192 -1.24 18.17 1.42
C LEU A 192 -2.73 18.09 1.06
N GLU A 193 -3.58 18.85 1.75
CA GLU A 193 -5.02 18.90 1.44
C GLU A 193 -5.30 19.43 0.03
N ALA A 194 -4.49 20.35 -0.49
CA ALA A 194 -4.60 20.82 -1.87
C ALA A 194 -4.25 19.70 -2.88
N GLU A 195 -3.19 18.93 -2.64
CA GLU A 195 -2.81 17.78 -3.47
C GLU A 195 -3.88 16.67 -3.43
N LEU A 196 -4.37 16.33 -2.24
CA LEU A 196 -5.44 15.34 -2.06
C LEU A 196 -6.76 15.79 -2.67
N LYS A 197 -7.07 17.09 -2.61
CA LYS A 197 -8.23 17.67 -3.29
C LYS A 197 -8.10 17.52 -4.80
N SER A 198 -6.93 17.82 -5.38
CA SER A 198 -6.68 17.63 -6.81
C SER A 198 -6.89 16.18 -7.24
N LEU A 199 -6.40 15.21 -6.45
CA LEU A 199 -6.65 13.79 -6.70
C LEU A 199 -8.15 13.48 -6.65
N ARG A 200 -8.85 13.90 -5.60
CA ARG A 200 -10.29 13.66 -5.43
C ARG A 200 -11.12 14.26 -6.57
N GLU A 201 -10.73 15.42 -7.08
CA GLU A 201 -11.45 16.17 -8.11
C GLU A 201 -11.03 15.81 -9.54
N SER A 202 -10.09 14.86 -9.72
CA SER A 202 -9.70 14.38 -11.04
C SER A 202 -10.87 13.70 -11.76
N GLU A 203 -10.88 13.79 -13.11
CA GLU A 203 -11.94 13.19 -13.93
C GLU A 203 -12.10 11.69 -13.62
N MET A 204 -10.99 10.97 -13.47
CA MET A 204 -10.96 9.55 -13.13
C MET A 204 -11.69 9.24 -11.82
N TRP A 205 -11.40 9.99 -10.74
CA TRP A 205 -11.96 9.71 -9.42
C TRP A 205 -13.39 10.24 -9.25
N GLN A 206 -13.76 11.33 -9.95
CA GLN A 206 -15.14 11.77 -10.07
C GLN A 206 -16.00 10.76 -10.85
N THR A 207 -15.48 10.22 -11.96
CA THR A 207 -16.13 9.13 -12.69
C THR A 207 -16.32 7.91 -11.80
N GLY A 208 -15.26 7.51 -11.08
CA GLY A 208 -15.33 6.42 -10.13
C GLY A 208 -16.35 6.63 -9.02
N ALA A 209 -16.55 7.87 -8.55
CA ALA A 209 -17.57 8.17 -7.56
C ALA A 209 -18.98 7.84 -8.07
N VAL A 210 -19.26 8.14 -9.34
CA VAL A 210 -20.54 7.79 -10.00
C VAL A 210 -20.63 6.29 -10.27
N VAL A 211 -19.60 5.68 -10.87
CA VAL A 211 -19.59 4.24 -11.17
C VAL A 211 -19.83 3.41 -9.91
N ARG A 212 -19.20 3.79 -8.79
CA ARG A 212 -19.38 3.10 -7.50
C ARG A 212 -20.82 3.14 -6.99
N THR A 213 -21.64 4.15 -7.29
CA THR A 213 -23.05 4.16 -6.85
C THR A 213 -23.93 3.21 -7.66
N LEU A 214 -23.50 2.84 -8.87
CA LEU A 214 -24.22 1.93 -9.76
C LEU A 214 -23.98 0.46 -9.44
N ARG A 215 -23.07 0.15 -8.52
CA ARG A 215 -22.73 -1.23 -8.17
C ARG A 215 -23.93 -1.98 -7.58
N PRO A 216 -24.15 -3.26 -7.95
CA PRO A 216 -25.31 -4.02 -7.50
C PRO A 216 -25.46 -4.12 -5.98
N GLU A 217 -24.36 -4.17 -5.23
CA GLU A 217 -24.38 -4.30 -3.76
C GLU A 217 -24.88 -3.06 -3.00
N ASN A 218 -25.08 -1.93 -3.69
CA ASN A 218 -25.68 -0.74 -3.10
C ASN A 218 -27.22 -0.72 -3.18
N ASN A 219 -27.82 -1.70 -3.87
CA ASN A 219 -29.27 -1.90 -3.97
C ASN A 219 -29.70 -3.19 -3.25
#